data_AF-A0A257H2H0-F1
#
_entry.id   AF-A0A257H2H0-F1
#
_cell.length_a   1.000
_cell.length_b   1.000
_cell.length_c   1.000
_cell.angle_alpha   90.00
_cell.angle_beta   90.00
_cell.angle_gamma   90.00
#
_symmetry.space_group_name_H-M   'P 1'
#
loop_
_entity.id
_entity.type
_entity.pdbx_description
1 polymer ?
#
loop_
_entity_poly.entity_id
_entity_poly.type
_entity_poly.pdbx_seq_one_letter_code
_entity_poly.pdbx_strand_id
1 'polypeptide(L)'
;MHPHKLQPRRTYIWQRPDWPQWRFDAQALAALLAQVHRAQGHLAGRMAELGLAQRDQATLQALTQEVITTSAIEGEALNLDAVRSSIARRLGVDIGALAPADRHVDGVVDMVLDATQRYAQPLTAERLFGWHAALFPTGYSGRLRIQVGAWRNDASGPMQVVSGPVGREKVHFEAPPAIALPAATAAFLQWYRAAPVGDPLVYAGLAPL
;
A
#
# COMPACT_ATOMS: atom_id res chain seq x y z
N MET A 1 -47.70 2.75 -9.59
CA MET A 1 -46.69 2.09 -8.73
C MET A 1 -45.63 1.48 -9.62
N HIS A 2 -44.43 2.06 -9.66
CA HIS A 2 -43.32 1.52 -10.46
C HIS A 2 -42.61 0.41 -9.66
N PRO A 3 -42.46 -0.81 -10.20
CA PRO A 3 -41.80 -1.89 -9.48
C PRO A 3 -40.31 -1.55 -9.31
N HIS A 4 -39.85 -1.55 -8.06
CA HIS A 4 -38.44 -1.48 -7.71
C HIS A 4 -37.75 -2.70 -8.34
N LYS A 5 -36.95 -2.48 -9.38
CA LYS A 5 -36.08 -3.51 -9.93
C LYS A 5 -35.08 -3.89 -8.84
N LEU A 6 -35.27 -5.05 -8.22
CA LEU A 6 -34.28 -5.70 -7.37
C LEU A 6 -33.02 -5.88 -8.23
N GLN A 7 -32.00 -5.05 -7.98
CA GLN A 7 -30.70 -5.23 -8.60
C GLN A 7 -30.13 -6.57 -8.13
N PRO A 8 -29.50 -7.36 -9.01
CA PRO A 8 -28.85 -8.61 -8.61
C PRO A 8 -27.84 -8.31 -7.51
N ARG A 9 -27.94 -9.06 -6.40
CA ARG A 9 -27.09 -8.92 -5.23
C ARG A 9 -25.65 -9.23 -5.65
N ARG A 10 -24.84 -8.21 -5.91
CA ARG A 10 -23.41 -8.39 -6.22
C ARG A 10 -22.75 -9.00 -4.99
N THR A 11 -22.21 -10.20 -5.13
CA THR A 11 -21.39 -10.83 -4.09
C THR A 11 -19.99 -10.24 -4.17
N TYR A 12 -19.56 -9.56 -3.11
CA TYR A 12 -18.19 -9.06 -3.00
C TYR A 12 -17.25 -10.18 -2.59
N ILE A 13 -15.96 -10.00 -2.89
CA ILE A 13 -14.96 -11.05 -2.73
C ILE A 13 -14.91 -11.61 -1.30
N TRP A 14 -15.01 -10.74 -0.30
CA TRP A 14 -15.01 -11.08 1.13
C TRP A 14 -16.26 -11.84 1.60
N GLN A 15 -17.31 -11.87 0.79
CA GLN A 15 -18.55 -12.59 1.08
C GLN A 15 -18.51 -14.03 0.57
N ARG A 16 -17.47 -14.41 -0.16
CA ARG A 16 -17.33 -15.78 -0.66
C ARG A 16 -16.92 -16.72 0.47
N PRO A 17 -17.43 -17.97 0.49
CA PRO A 17 -17.15 -18.92 1.56
C PRO A 17 -15.68 -19.38 1.60
N ASP A 18 -14.98 -19.27 0.48
CA ASP A 18 -13.56 -19.58 0.34
C ASP A 18 -12.65 -18.41 0.71
N TRP A 19 -13.17 -17.22 1.03
CA TRP A 19 -12.36 -16.10 1.49
C TRP A 19 -11.95 -16.28 2.97
N PRO A 20 -10.68 -16.04 3.36
CA PRO A 20 -9.54 -15.58 2.56
C PRO A 20 -8.62 -16.73 2.08
N GLN A 21 -9.11 -17.97 2.01
CA GLN A 21 -8.33 -19.13 1.58
C GLN A 21 -8.17 -19.19 0.06
N TRP A 22 -7.20 -18.42 -0.43
CA TRP A 22 -6.88 -18.36 -1.86
C TRP A 22 -6.29 -19.65 -2.41
N ARG A 23 -6.67 -19.96 -3.65
CA ARG A 23 -6.07 -21.01 -4.46
C ARG A 23 -5.47 -20.36 -5.70
N PHE A 24 -4.26 -20.76 -6.05
CA PHE A 24 -3.59 -20.31 -7.26
C PHE A 24 -3.07 -21.51 -8.04
N ASP A 25 -2.93 -21.34 -9.35
CA ASP A 25 -2.33 -22.34 -10.22
C ASP A 25 -0.81 -22.14 -10.26
N ALA A 26 -0.09 -22.98 -9.51
CA ALA A 26 1.37 -22.93 -9.46
C ALA A 26 2.02 -23.20 -10.82
N GLN A 27 1.40 -24.05 -11.67
CA GLN A 27 1.93 -24.38 -12.99
C GLN A 27 1.78 -23.19 -13.94
N ALA A 28 0.64 -22.49 -13.88
CA ALA A 28 0.43 -21.27 -14.66
C ALA A 28 1.42 -20.15 -14.28
N LEU A 29 1.83 -20.07 -13.01
CA LEU A 29 2.76 -19.05 -12.53
C LEU A 29 4.24 -19.40 -12.70
N ALA A 30 4.59 -20.68 -12.89
CA ALA A 30 5.96 -21.17 -12.85
C ALA A 30 6.91 -20.41 -13.80
N ALA A 31 6.49 -20.20 -15.06
CA ALA A 31 7.32 -19.51 -16.06
C ALA A 31 7.54 -18.03 -15.73
N LEU A 32 6.51 -17.36 -15.18
CA LEU A 32 6.59 -15.95 -14.77
C LEU A 32 7.48 -15.80 -13.53
N LEU A 33 7.31 -16.66 -12.53
CA LEU A 33 8.15 -16.66 -11.32
C LEU A 33 9.61 -16.90 -11.68
N ALA A 34 9.92 -17.83 -12.58
CA ALA A 34 11.29 -18.07 -13.04
C ALA A 34 11.91 -16.82 -13.70
N GLN A 35 11.13 -16.04 -14.45
CA GLN A 35 11.61 -14.78 -15.04
C GLN A 35 11.88 -13.73 -13.97
N VAL A 36 10.96 -13.57 -12.99
CA VAL A 36 11.13 -12.61 -11.90
C VAL A 36 12.36 -12.95 -11.04
N HIS A 37 12.52 -14.21 -10.64
CA HIS A 37 13.69 -14.64 -9.85
C HIS A 37 15.01 -14.42 -10.59
N ARG A 38 15.06 -14.68 -11.90
CA ARG A 38 16.24 -14.38 -12.72
C ARG A 38 16.54 -12.88 -12.74
N ALA A 39 15.52 -12.04 -12.89
CA ALA A 39 15.68 -10.58 -12.87
C ALA A 39 16.14 -10.08 -11.49
N GLN A 40 15.58 -10.60 -10.41
CA GLN A 40 16.00 -10.28 -9.03
C GLN A 40 17.45 -10.69 -8.79
N GLY A 41 17.85 -11.89 -9.20
CA GLY A 41 19.23 -12.36 -9.09
C GLY A 41 20.22 -11.50 -9.90
N HIS A 42 19.86 -11.14 -11.13
CA HIS A 42 20.67 -10.25 -11.96
C HIS A 42 20.83 -8.86 -11.31
N LEU A 43 19.73 -8.27 -10.80
CA LEU A 43 19.78 -6.99 -10.09
C LEU A 43 20.65 -7.08 -8.83
N ALA A 44 20.47 -8.11 -8.02
CA ALA A 44 21.26 -8.31 -6.80
C ALA A 44 22.76 -8.44 -7.12
N GLY A 45 23.12 -9.19 -8.17
CA GLY A 45 24.50 -9.31 -8.64
C GLY A 45 25.09 -7.96 -9.06
N ARG A 46 24.36 -7.18 -9.87
CA ARG A 46 24.81 -5.83 -10.30
C ARG A 46 24.95 -4.87 -9.13
N MET A 47 24.04 -4.92 -8.16
CA MET A 47 24.11 -4.10 -6.95
C MET A 47 25.32 -4.48 -6.08
N ALA A 48 25.68 -5.76 -6.02
CA ALA A 48 26.84 -6.23 -5.27
C ALA A 48 28.18 -5.68 -5.81
N GLU A 49 28.25 -5.34 -7.10
CA GLU A 49 29.44 -4.75 -7.74
C GLU A 49 29.58 -3.24 -7.47
N LEU A 50 28.50 -2.55 -7.10
CA LEU A 50 28.50 -1.11 -6.85
C LEU A 50 29.17 -0.76 -5.51
N GLY A 51 29.88 0.37 -5.48
CA GLY A 51 30.34 1.00 -4.23
C GLY A 51 29.17 1.60 -3.44
N LEU A 52 29.39 1.88 -2.15
CA LEU A 52 28.36 2.36 -1.23
C LEU A 52 27.65 3.61 -1.75
N ALA A 53 28.39 4.63 -2.17
CA ALA A 53 27.82 5.88 -2.69
C ALA A 53 26.91 5.66 -3.92
N GLN A 54 27.28 4.75 -4.82
CA GLN A 54 26.46 4.42 -5.98
C GLN A 54 25.18 3.67 -5.58
N ARG A 55 25.25 2.79 -4.59
CA ARG A 55 24.06 2.10 -4.05
C ARG A 55 23.11 3.06 -3.37
N ASP A 56 23.64 4.01 -2.60
CA ASP A 56 22.83 5.02 -1.93
C ASP A 56 22.11 5.92 -2.95
N GLN A 57 22.81 6.33 -4.01
CA GLN A 57 22.21 7.11 -5.09
C GLN A 57 21.14 6.32 -5.86
N ALA A 58 21.38 5.04 -6.14
CA ALA A 58 20.40 4.17 -6.78
C ALA A 58 19.15 3.99 -5.89
N THR A 59 19.36 3.82 -4.58
CA THR A 59 18.28 3.69 -3.58
C THR A 59 17.46 4.98 -3.49
N LEU A 60 18.13 6.14 -3.42
CA LEU A 60 17.48 7.45 -3.43
C LEU A 60 16.61 7.61 -4.67
N GLN A 61 17.12 7.27 -5.85
CA GLN A 61 16.39 7.38 -7.10
C GLN A 61 15.16 6.45 -7.12
N ALA A 62 15.33 5.19 -6.74
CA ALA A 62 14.25 4.21 -6.72
C ALA A 62 13.12 4.61 -5.77
N LEU A 63 13.46 5.03 -4.55
CA LEU A 63 12.46 5.45 -3.55
C LEU A 63 11.79 6.77 -3.92
N THR A 64 12.52 7.69 -4.56
CA THR A 64 11.91 8.93 -5.08
C THR A 64 10.86 8.61 -6.13
N GLN A 65 11.19 7.70 -7.05
CA GLN A 65 10.24 7.28 -8.08
C GLN A 65 9.04 6.54 -7.49
N GLU A 66 9.26 5.67 -6.51
CA GLU A 66 8.20 4.95 -5.80
C GLU A 66 7.19 5.92 -5.17
N VAL A 67 7.67 6.88 -4.39
CA VAL A 67 6.82 7.91 -3.74
C VAL A 67 6.04 8.72 -4.77
N ILE A 68 6.68 9.18 -5.85
CA ILE A 68 6.00 9.96 -6.88
C ILE A 68 4.93 9.14 -7.59
N THR A 69 5.22 7.89 -7.95
CA THR A 69 4.30 7.05 -8.72
C THR A 69 3.14 6.55 -7.89
N THR A 70 3.37 6.11 -6.65
CA THR A 70 2.29 5.66 -5.77
C THR A 70 1.34 6.81 -5.42
N SER A 71 1.87 8.02 -5.16
CA SER A 71 1.04 9.20 -4.91
C SER A 71 0.23 9.62 -6.14
N ALA A 72 0.82 9.53 -7.34
CA ALA A 72 0.10 9.85 -8.58
C ALA A 72 -1.08 8.91 -8.84
N ILE A 73 -1.01 7.63 -8.43
CA ILE A 73 -2.13 6.68 -8.50
C ILE A 73 -3.30 7.15 -7.61
N GLU A 74 -2.98 7.72 -6.44
CA GLU A 74 -3.96 8.30 -5.51
C GLU A 74 -4.45 9.70 -5.95
N GLY A 75 -4.00 10.19 -7.11
CA GLY A 75 -4.33 11.52 -7.62
C GLY A 75 -3.54 12.67 -6.97
N GLU A 76 -2.50 12.36 -6.21
CA GLU A 76 -1.62 13.34 -5.56
C GLU A 76 -0.39 13.63 -6.42
N ALA A 77 -0.22 14.89 -6.84
CA ALA A 77 0.97 15.36 -7.53
C ALA A 77 1.96 15.96 -6.52
N LEU A 78 2.92 15.16 -6.06
CA LEU A 78 3.98 15.62 -5.16
C LEU A 78 5.12 16.31 -5.92
N ASN A 79 5.76 17.28 -5.27
CA ASN A 79 6.94 17.95 -5.82
C ASN A 79 8.16 17.02 -5.79
N LEU A 80 8.75 16.74 -6.95
CA LEU A 80 9.89 15.83 -7.11
C LEU A 80 11.11 16.23 -6.26
N ASP A 81 11.45 17.52 -6.24
CA ASP A 81 12.62 18.02 -5.51
C ASP A 81 12.41 17.95 -4.00
N ALA A 82 11.17 18.19 -3.53
CA ALA A 82 10.80 18.03 -2.12
C ALA A 82 10.89 16.56 -1.69
N VAL A 83 10.34 15.63 -2.48
CA VAL A 83 10.41 14.17 -2.22
C VAL A 83 11.87 13.71 -2.18
N ARG A 84 12.65 14.05 -3.21
CA ARG A 84 14.06 13.70 -3.30
C ARG A 84 14.85 14.24 -2.11
N SER A 85 14.64 15.50 -1.74
CA SER A 85 15.30 16.12 -0.59
C SER A 85 14.90 15.47 0.74
N SER A 86 13.62 15.10 0.88
CA SER A 86 13.07 14.43 2.05
C SER A 86 13.69 13.03 2.26
N ILE A 87 13.83 12.25 1.19
CA ILE A 87 14.49 10.94 1.21
C ILE A 87 15.99 11.09 1.46
N ALA A 88 16.66 12.00 0.75
CA ALA A 88 18.11 12.22 0.90
C ALA A 88 18.51 12.54 2.34
N ARG A 89 17.74 13.39 3.04
CA ARG A 89 17.95 13.67 4.48
C ARG A 89 17.89 12.42 5.35
N ARG A 90 16.93 11.54 5.11
CA ARG A 90 16.72 10.32 5.91
C ARG A 90 17.71 9.21 5.59
N LEU A 91 18.21 9.17 4.36
CA LEU A 91 19.29 8.27 3.95
C LEU A 91 20.69 8.80 4.30
N GLY A 92 20.82 10.08 4.66
CA GLY A 92 22.13 10.71 4.88
C GLY A 92 22.93 10.93 3.60
N VAL A 93 22.25 11.03 2.45
CA VAL A 93 22.89 11.23 1.14
C VAL A 93 23.04 12.71 0.85
N ASP A 94 24.25 13.16 0.57
CA ASP A 94 24.51 14.54 0.14
C ASP A 94 24.09 14.73 -1.32
N ILE A 95 23.12 15.61 -1.54
CA ILE A 95 22.64 16.02 -2.87
C ILE A 95 22.84 17.52 -3.12
N GLY A 96 23.63 18.20 -2.29
CA GLY A 96 23.81 19.64 -2.32
C GLY A 96 22.62 20.40 -1.72
N ALA A 97 22.08 21.36 -2.47
CA ALA A 97 20.98 22.19 -1.97
C ALA A 97 19.68 21.39 -1.82
N LEU A 98 19.15 21.34 -0.60
CA LEU A 98 17.91 20.65 -0.28
C LEU A 98 16.71 21.60 -0.37
N ALA A 99 15.64 21.18 -1.04
CA ALA A 99 14.36 21.89 -1.05
C ALA A 99 13.75 21.95 0.37
N PRO A 100 12.99 22.99 0.75
CA PRO A 100 12.37 23.08 2.08
C PRO A 100 11.55 21.83 2.46
N ALA A 101 11.46 21.54 3.76
CA ALA A 101 10.66 20.42 4.25
C ALA A 101 9.16 20.67 4.01
N ASP A 102 8.46 19.62 3.56
CA ASP A 102 7.02 19.61 3.37
C ASP A 102 6.45 18.45 4.20
N ARG A 103 5.59 18.77 5.17
CA ARG A 103 5.06 17.78 6.13
C ARG A 103 4.22 16.69 5.47
N HIS A 104 3.53 17.01 4.37
CA HIS A 104 2.73 16.01 3.64
C HIS A 104 3.65 15.02 2.94
N VAL A 105 4.67 15.53 2.25
CA VAL A 105 5.72 14.72 1.62
C VAL A 105 6.45 13.87 2.65
N ASP A 106 6.84 14.48 3.78
CA ASP A 106 7.56 13.80 4.85
C ASP A 106 6.79 12.61 5.41
N GLY A 107 5.46 12.71 5.55
CA GLY A 107 4.62 11.60 6.01
C GLY A 107 4.63 10.41 5.06
N VAL A 108 4.48 10.64 3.75
CA VAL A 108 4.56 9.58 2.73
C VAL A 108 5.96 8.96 2.70
N VAL A 109 7.00 9.80 2.74
CA VAL A 109 8.40 9.35 2.74
C VAL A 109 8.72 8.51 3.98
N ASP A 110 8.27 8.92 5.17
CA ASP A 110 8.46 8.15 6.41
C ASP A 110 7.83 6.77 6.33
N MET A 111 6.59 6.68 5.82
CA MET A 111 5.92 5.40 5.61
C MET A 111 6.70 4.50 4.64
N VAL A 112 7.09 5.00 3.47
CA VAL A 112 7.82 4.22 2.46
C VAL A 112 9.17 3.75 2.99
N LEU A 113 9.91 4.59 3.71
CA LEU A 113 11.18 4.20 4.31
C LEU A 113 11.02 3.19 5.44
N ASP A 114 10.01 3.34 6.30
CA ASP A 114 9.70 2.35 7.32
C ASP A 114 9.36 1.00 6.69
N ALA A 115 8.51 0.96 5.65
CA ALA A 115 8.14 -0.27 4.95
C ALA A 115 9.33 -0.94 4.26
N THR A 116 10.19 -0.17 3.59
CA THR A 116 11.29 -0.69 2.77
C THR A 116 12.57 -0.98 3.55
N GLN A 117 12.87 -0.26 4.64
CA GLN A 117 14.07 -0.48 5.44
C GLN A 117 13.84 -1.35 6.67
N ARG A 118 12.62 -1.31 7.22
CA ARG A 118 12.23 -2.12 8.38
C ARG A 118 11.27 -3.23 7.96
N TYR A 119 11.44 -3.77 6.75
CA TYR A 119 10.63 -4.88 6.23
C TYR A 119 10.71 -6.13 7.11
N ALA A 120 11.84 -6.33 7.82
CA ALA A 120 12.02 -7.45 8.74
C ALA A 120 11.28 -7.27 10.08
N GLN A 121 10.81 -6.06 10.40
CA GLN A 121 10.00 -5.84 11.60
C GLN A 121 8.57 -6.34 11.38
N PRO A 122 7.90 -6.90 12.40
CA PRO A 122 6.53 -7.38 12.26
C PRO A 122 5.57 -6.29 11.78
N LEU A 123 4.63 -6.66 10.90
CA LEU A 123 3.48 -5.82 10.60
C LEU A 123 2.48 -5.93 11.76
N THR A 124 2.15 -4.80 12.39
CA THR A 124 1.22 -4.71 13.52
C THR A 124 0.12 -3.70 13.20
N ALA A 125 -1.01 -3.79 13.91
CA ALA A 125 -2.06 -2.78 13.79
C ALA A 125 -1.54 -1.38 14.14
N GLU A 126 -0.71 -1.26 15.18
CA GLU A 126 -0.10 0.01 15.59
C GLU A 126 0.84 0.57 14.52
N ARG A 127 1.62 -0.28 13.84
CA ARG A 127 2.47 0.14 12.72
C ARG A 127 1.64 0.64 11.54
N LEU A 128 0.56 -0.08 11.18
CA LEU A 128 -0.39 0.36 10.15
C LEU A 128 -1.08 1.68 10.52
N PHE A 129 -1.43 1.86 11.78
CA PHE A 129 -2.01 3.11 12.29
C PHE A 129 -1.02 4.26 12.25
N GLY A 130 0.25 4.01 12.58
CA GLY A 130 1.33 4.98 12.44
C GLY A 130 1.50 5.43 11.00
N TRP A 131 1.52 4.50 10.04
CA TRP A 131 1.56 4.81 8.61
C TRP A 131 0.35 5.63 8.17
N HIS A 132 -0.86 5.22 8.57
CA HIS A 132 -2.08 5.97 8.26
C HIS A 132 -2.07 7.38 8.86
N ALA A 133 -1.50 7.56 10.06
CA ALA A 133 -1.35 8.86 10.69
C ALA A 133 -0.33 9.76 10.00
N ALA A 134 0.75 9.17 9.48
CA ALA A 134 1.74 9.89 8.68
C ALA A 134 1.15 10.39 7.35
N LEU A 135 0.28 9.61 6.71
CA LEU A 135 -0.40 10.01 5.46
C LEU A 135 -1.42 11.13 5.65
N PHE A 136 -2.05 11.22 6.84
CA PHE A 136 -3.12 12.18 7.11
C PHE A 136 -2.85 13.03 8.35
N PRO A 137 -1.76 13.82 8.38
CA PRO A 137 -1.31 14.53 9.57
C PRO A 137 -2.29 15.60 10.07
N THR A 138 -3.20 16.05 9.20
CA THR A 138 -4.22 17.06 9.51
C THR A 138 -5.55 16.47 9.97
N GLY A 139 -5.75 15.15 9.84
CA GLY A 139 -7.06 14.53 10.07
C GLY A 139 -8.02 14.60 8.89
N TYR A 140 -7.56 15.02 7.70
CA TYR A 140 -8.39 15.20 6.52
C TYR A 140 -7.83 14.42 5.32
N SER A 141 -8.74 13.84 4.52
CA SER A 141 -8.49 13.41 3.14
C SER A 141 -9.18 14.40 2.21
N GLY A 142 -8.38 15.25 1.54
CA GLY A 142 -8.90 16.43 0.85
C GLY A 142 -9.65 17.37 1.81
N ARG A 143 -10.95 17.53 1.59
CA ARG A 143 -11.83 18.35 2.46
C ARG A 143 -12.63 17.54 3.48
N LEU A 144 -12.55 16.21 3.42
CA LEU A 144 -13.32 15.32 4.26
C LEU A 144 -12.52 15.00 5.52
N ARG A 145 -13.14 15.25 6.68
CA ARG A 145 -12.56 14.80 7.95
C ARG A 145 -12.64 13.29 8.01
N ILE A 146 -11.53 12.66 8.38
CA ILE A 146 -11.43 11.21 8.49
C ILE A 146 -10.92 10.81 9.87
N GLN A 147 -11.20 9.57 10.24
CA GLN A 147 -10.64 8.97 11.43
C GLN A 147 -9.21 8.49 11.11
N VAL A 148 -8.22 9.11 11.71
CA VAL A 148 -6.80 8.84 11.44
C VAL A 148 -6.22 7.91 12.51
N GLY A 149 -5.30 7.03 12.09
CA GLY A 149 -4.58 6.12 13.00
C GLY A 149 -5.48 5.09 13.73
N ALA A 150 -6.61 4.72 13.14
CA ALA A 150 -7.51 3.72 13.72
C ALA A 150 -8.34 3.03 12.62
N TRP A 151 -8.90 1.87 12.94
CA TRP A 151 -9.90 1.22 12.07
C TRP A 151 -11.12 2.11 11.88
N ARG A 152 -11.68 2.15 10.67
CA ARG A 152 -12.96 2.83 10.41
C ARG A 152 -14.08 2.21 11.25
N ASN A 153 -15.06 3.03 11.59
CA ASN A 153 -16.24 2.65 12.37
C ASN A 153 -17.55 2.78 11.56
N ASP A 154 -17.46 3.06 10.26
CA ASP A 154 -18.58 3.30 9.34
C ASP A 154 -19.57 4.38 9.80
N ALA A 155 -19.16 5.30 10.69
CA ALA A 155 -20.02 6.40 11.15
C ALA A 155 -20.46 7.33 10.01
N SER A 156 -19.64 7.44 8.97
CA SER A 156 -19.93 8.18 7.73
C SER A 156 -20.49 7.30 6.61
N GLY A 157 -20.89 6.07 6.92
CA GLY A 157 -21.33 5.06 5.95
C GLY A 157 -20.26 4.00 5.63
N PRO A 158 -20.61 2.99 4.82
CA PRO A 158 -19.70 1.90 4.46
C PRO A 158 -18.59 2.40 3.54
N MET A 159 -17.41 1.76 3.63
CA MET A 159 -16.33 2.00 2.66
C MET A 159 -16.68 1.37 1.31
N GLN A 160 -16.79 2.21 0.28
CA GLN A 160 -17.18 1.80 -1.07
C GLN A 160 -16.19 2.34 -2.12
N VAL A 161 -15.89 1.51 -3.11
CA VAL A 161 -15.24 1.96 -4.36
C VAL A 161 -16.33 2.35 -5.32
N VAL A 162 -16.43 3.63 -5.61
CA VAL A 162 -17.49 4.21 -6.45
C VAL A 162 -16.93 4.88 -7.71
N SER A 163 -17.77 5.03 -8.72
CA SER A 163 -17.51 5.92 -9.87
C SER A 163 -18.74 6.73 -10.22
N GLY A 164 -18.56 7.88 -10.85
CA GLY A 164 -19.66 8.76 -11.28
C GLY A 164 -19.72 10.05 -10.46
N PRO A 165 -20.53 11.04 -10.89
CA PRO A 165 -20.64 12.30 -10.19
C PRO A 165 -21.40 12.13 -8.87
N VAL A 166 -21.18 13.10 -7.96
CA VAL A 166 -21.83 13.12 -6.65
C VAL A 166 -23.35 13.01 -6.79
N GLY A 167 -23.95 12.07 -6.06
CA GLY A 167 -25.39 11.77 -6.08
C GLY A 167 -25.85 10.83 -7.20
N ARG A 168 -24.93 10.36 -8.06
CA ARG A 168 -25.17 9.32 -9.09
C ARG A 168 -24.04 8.30 -9.14
N GLU A 169 -23.50 7.99 -7.97
CA GLU A 169 -22.41 7.04 -7.81
C GLU A 169 -22.87 5.62 -8.15
N LYS A 170 -22.04 4.91 -8.92
CA LYS A 170 -22.14 3.47 -9.12
C LYS A 170 -21.14 2.79 -8.19
N VAL A 171 -21.66 1.96 -7.29
CA VAL A 171 -20.83 1.13 -6.37
C VAL A 171 -20.27 -0.07 -7.14
N HIS A 172 -18.94 -0.18 -7.18
CA HIS A 172 -18.24 -1.32 -7.77
C HIS A 172 -17.86 -2.36 -6.72
N PHE A 173 -17.49 -1.90 -5.54
CA PHE A 173 -17.10 -2.72 -4.41
C PHE A 173 -17.54 -2.07 -3.10
N GLU A 174 -17.99 -2.88 -2.15
CA GLU A 174 -18.20 -2.48 -0.77
C GLU A 174 -17.33 -3.36 0.12
N ALA A 175 -16.55 -2.75 1.00
CA ALA A 175 -15.68 -3.47 1.92
C ALA A 175 -16.49 -4.16 3.04
N PRO A 176 -15.89 -5.10 3.80
CA PRO A 176 -16.55 -5.68 4.97
C PRO A 176 -17.08 -4.60 5.94
N PRO A 177 -18.19 -4.79 6.65
CA PRO A 177 -18.66 -3.80 7.61
C PRO A 177 -17.62 -3.58 8.72
N ALA A 178 -17.55 -2.37 9.28
CA ALA A 178 -16.56 -2.00 10.30
C ALA A 178 -16.51 -2.97 11.49
N ILE A 179 -17.67 -3.53 11.88
CA ILE A 179 -17.76 -4.52 12.97
C ILE A 179 -16.96 -5.80 12.72
N ALA A 180 -16.71 -6.14 11.44
CA ALA A 180 -15.90 -7.31 11.07
C ALA A 180 -14.40 -7.00 11.03
N LEU A 181 -13.99 -5.72 11.00
CA LEU A 181 -12.59 -5.34 10.85
C LEU A 181 -11.66 -5.86 11.95
N PRO A 182 -12.01 -5.83 13.26
CA PRO A 182 -11.12 -6.34 14.28
C PRO A 182 -10.75 -7.81 14.08
N ALA A 183 -11.74 -8.65 13.77
CA ALA A 183 -11.50 -10.08 13.51
C ALA A 183 -10.77 -10.32 12.19
N ALA A 184 -11.20 -9.65 11.11
CA ALA A 184 -10.60 -9.80 9.78
C ALA A 184 -9.14 -9.35 9.75
N THR A 185 -8.82 -8.21 10.35
CA THR A 185 -7.45 -7.68 10.40
C THR A 185 -6.55 -8.49 11.32
N ALA A 186 -7.06 -9.03 12.43
CA ALA A 186 -6.31 -9.95 13.28
C ALA A 186 -5.94 -11.23 12.52
N ALA A 187 -6.88 -11.82 11.78
CA ALA A 187 -6.63 -12.98 10.94
C ALA A 187 -5.61 -12.67 9.83
N PHE A 188 -5.73 -11.52 9.16
CA PHE A 188 -4.76 -11.06 8.16
C PHE A 188 -3.35 -10.88 8.74
N LEU A 189 -3.21 -10.19 9.89
CA LEU A 189 -1.91 -9.96 10.51
C LEU A 189 -1.28 -11.26 11.03
N GLN A 190 -2.10 -12.20 11.51
CA GLN A 190 -1.64 -13.53 11.88
C GLN A 190 -1.14 -14.30 10.65
N TRP A 191 -1.91 -14.28 9.56
CA TRP A 191 -1.50 -14.85 8.28
C TRP A 191 -0.19 -14.22 7.82
N TYR A 192 -0.11 -12.90 7.66
CA TYR A 192 1.08 -12.19 7.17
C TYR A 192 2.38 -12.53 7.92
N ARG A 193 2.30 -12.78 9.24
CA ARG A 193 3.46 -13.15 10.08
C ARG A 193 3.83 -14.63 9.99
N ALA A 194 2.92 -15.49 9.55
CA ALA A 194 3.23 -16.90 9.34
C ALA A 194 4.25 -17.05 8.21
N ALA A 195 5.11 -18.08 8.31
CA ALA A 195 6.05 -18.37 7.24
C ALA A 195 5.26 -18.65 5.94
N PRO A 196 5.60 -17.98 4.82
CA PRO A 196 4.88 -18.18 3.57
C PRO A 196 5.04 -19.64 3.13
N VAL A 197 3.92 -20.27 2.78
CA VAL A 197 3.92 -21.60 2.17
C VAL A 197 4.09 -21.40 0.66
N GLY A 198 5.23 -21.85 0.13
CA GLY A 198 5.56 -21.72 -1.29
C GLY A 198 6.39 -20.47 -1.60
N ASP A 199 6.21 -19.90 -2.79
CA ASP A 199 7.01 -18.79 -3.29
C ASP A 199 6.62 -17.46 -2.60
N PRO A 200 7.57 -16.72 -2.00
CA PRO A 200 7.28 -15.44 -1.36
C PRO A 200 6.65 -14.38 -2.27
N LEU A 201 6.90 -14.43 -3.59
CA LEU A 201 6.30 -13.49 -4.55
C LEU A 201 4.81 -13.76 -4.72
N VAL A 202 4.40 -15.03 -4.72
CA VAL A 202 2.99 -15.40 -4.75
C VAL A 202 2.32 -14.93 -3.46
N TYR A 203 2.98 -15.17 -2.32
CA TYR A 203 2.49 -14.73 -1.03
C TYR A 203 2.28 -13.21 -0.95
N ALA A 204 3.25 -12.43 -1.44
CA ALA A 204 3.15 -10.98 -1.53
C ALA A 204 2.02 -10.53 -2.47
N GLY A 205 1.76 -11.26 -3.55
CA GLY A 205 0.64 -11.00 -4.47
C GLY A 205 -0.74 -11.35 -3.90
N LEU A 206 -0.83 -12.21 -2.88
CA LEU A 206 -2.08 -12.56 -2.21
C LEU A 206 -2.48 -11.54 -1.13
N ALA A 207 -1.51 -10.84 -0.52
CA ALA A 207 -1.79 -9.93 0.59
C ALA A 207 -2.77 -8.77 0.26
N PRO A 208 -2.78 -8.21 -0.97
CA PRO A 208 -3.74 -7.17 -1.36
C PRO A 208 -5.16 -7.67 -1.69
N LEU A 209 -5.42 -8.99 -1.72
CA LEU A 209 -6.70 -9.61 -2.14
C LEU A 209 -7.63 -9.93 -0.96
#